data_AF-A0AA51QN92-F1
#
_entry.id   AF-A0AA51QN92-F1
#
_cell.length_a   1.000
_cell.length_b   1.000
_cell.length_c   1.000
_cell.angle_alpha   90.00
_cell.angle_beta   90.00
_cell.angle_gamma   90.00
#
_symmetry.space_group_name_H-M   'P 1'
#
loop_
_entity.id
_entity.type
_entity.pdbx_description
1 polymer ?
#
loop_
_entity_poly.entity_id
_entity_poly.type
_entity_poly.pdbx_seq_one_letter_code
_entity_poly.pdbx_strand_id
1 'polypeptide(L)'
;MTIDRTSVGCWILKGNPDVFDYFGAVRAQPPRIVRPGVFEGNWTVGNTYRNDLIKKGDLMALWITGPHKPGIHEIGWITSDGPIFWAQGFDRKHAVDPQKAAQPTYAVDYAAIRLEDLYVQRGEMLAEPVLSHCEQFRARQMSNPSYLTPEEAHALADILATRITPTRLGKAHWKKLLVS
;
A
#
# COMPACT_ATOMS: atom_id res chain seq x y z
N MET A 1 0.89 18.39 -9.63
CA MET A 1 -0.58 18.46 -9.48
C MET A 1 -0.89 18.38 -8.01
N THR A 2 -1.59 19.39 -7.49
CA THR A 2 -2.10 19.36 -6.11
C THR A 2 -3.36 18.49 -6.11
N ILE A 3 -3.48 17.63 -5.10
CA ILE A 3 -4.67 16.81 -4.88
C ILE A 3 -5.32 17.23 -3.56
N ASP A 4 -6.59 16.90 -3.40
CA ASP A 4 -7.31 17.04 -2.13
C ASP A 4 -7.82 15.67 -1.64
N ARG A 5 -8.54 15.68 -0.52
CA ARG A 5 -9.12 14.47 0.08
C ARG A 5 -10.09 13.74 -0.85
N THR A 6 -10.87 14.47 -1.64
CA THR A 6 -11.89 13.88 -2.53
C THR A 6 -11.28 13.21 -3.76
N SER A 7 -10.04 13.59 -4.08
CA SER A 7 -9.25 13.01 -5.16
C SER A 7 -8.77 11.58 -4.84
N VAL A 8 -8.80 11.15 -3.58
CA VAL A 8 -8.17 9.90 -3.12
C VAL A 8 -9.20 8.82 -2.85
N GLY A 9 -9.20 7.78 -3.69
CA GLY A 9 -9.93 6.54 -3.44
C GLY A 9 -9.13 5.54 -2.59
N CYS A 10 -7.82 5.52 -2.79
CA CYS A 10 -6.88 4.67 -2.05
C CYS A 10 -5.47 5.26 -2.09
N TRP A 11 -4.73 5.20 -0.98
CA TRP A 11 -3.30 5.49 -0.96
C TRP A 11 -2.49 4.29 -1.47
N ILE A 12 -1.46 4.55 -2.26
CA ILE A 12 -0.48 3.53 -2.66
C ILE A 12 0.80 3.75 -1.85
N LEU A 13 1.06 2.84 -0.92
CA LEU A 13 2.32 2.80 -0.20
C LEU A 13 3.34 2.05 -1.05
N LYS A 14 4.56 2.57 -1.16
CA LYS A 14 5.56 2.03 -2.09
C LYS A 14 6.72 1.37 -1.35
N GLY A 15 6.87 0.07 -1.55
CA GLY A 15 8.02 -0.71 -1.09
C GLY A 15 9.06 -0.90 -2.19
N ASN A 16 10.32 -0.57 -1.88
CA ASN A 16 11.46 -0.85 -2.75
C ASN A 16 12.30 -2.00 -2.19
N PRO A 17 12.31 -3.18 -2.86
CA PRO A 17 13.15 -4.31 -2.47
C PRO A 17 14.65 -4.02 -2.37
N ASP A 18 15.15 -3.03 -3.11
CA ASP A 18 16.57 -2.63 -3.04
C ASP A 18 16.91 -1.87 -1.75
N VAL A 19 15.89 -1.45 -0.99
CA VAL A 19 16.05 -0.74 0.30
C VAL A 19 15.60 -1.64 1.46
N PHE A 20 14.57 -2.45 1.26
CA PHE A 20 13.97 -3.29 2.30
C PHE A 20 13.51 -4.63 1.74
N ASP A 21 13.96 -5.74 2.34
CA ASP A 21 13.56 -7.09 1.94
C ASP A 21 12.15 -7.41 2.45
N TYR A 22 11.15 -6.89 1.75
CA TYR A 22 9.74 -7.13 2.05
C TYR A 22 9.41 -8.63 2.11
N PHE A 23 9.90 -9.42 1.15
CA PHE A 23 9.57 -10.85 1.09
C PHE A 23 10.25 -11.64 2.20
N GLY A 24 11.49 -11.29 2.57
CA GLY A 24 12.16 -11.82 3.75
C GLY A 24 11.43 -11.45 5.04
N ALA A 25 11.01 -10.20 5.18
CA ALA A 25 10.25 -9.74 6.34
C ALA A 25 8.94 -10.51 6.54
N VAL A 26 8.17 -10.68 5.46
CA VAL A 26 6.90 -11.43 5.46
C VAL A 26 7.11 -12.90 5.84
N ARG A 27 8.19 -13.54 5.37
CA ARG A 27 8.52 -14.94 5.71
C ARG A 27 9.02 -15.10 7.15
N ALA A 28 9.83 -14.17 7.62
CA ALA A 28 10.56 -14.31 8.89
C ALA A 28 9.70 -13.96 10.12
N GLN A 29 8.64 -13.18 9.94
CA GLN A 29 7.82 -12.71 11.06
C GLN A 29 6.34 -13.01 10.79
N PRO A 30 5.70 -13.89 11.59
CA PRO A 30 4.25 -13.93 11.64
C PRO A 30 3.80 -12.54 12.12
N PRO A 31 3.02 -11.82 11.32
CA PRO A 31 2.70 -10.44 11.65
C PRO A 31 1.74 -10.41 12.84
N ARG A 32 1.71 -9.28 13.56
CA ARG A 32 0.77 -9.13 14.69
C ARG A 32 -0.65 -9.18 14.15
N ILE A 33 -1.40 -10.19 14.59
CA ILE A 33 -2.77 -10.44 14.12
C ILE A 33 -3.72 -9.48 14.82
N VAL A 34 -4.42 -8.64 14.06
CA VAL A 34 -5.52 -7.79 14.56
C VAL A 34 -6.78 -8.64 14.76
N ARG A 35 -7.09 -9.44 13.74
CA ARG A 35 -8.22 -10.38 13.68
C ARG A 35 -7.89 -11.47 12.65
N PRO A 36 -8.59 -12.61 12.63
CA PRO A 36 -8.23 -13.73 11.76
C PRO A 36 -8.03 -13.34 10.27
N GLY A 37 -6.79 -13.45 9.80
CA GLY A 37 -6.39 -13.11 8.42
C GLY A 37 -6.19 -11.61 8.16
N VAL A 38 -6.15 -10.77 9.19
CA VAL A 38 -5.82 -9.34 9.11
C VAL A 38 -4.69 -9.04 10.08
N PHE A 39 -3.72 -8.30 9.60
CA PHE A 39 -2.46 -8.09 10.29
C PHE A 39 -2.15 -6.61 10.42
N GLU A 40 -1.43 -6.25 11.47
CA GLU A 40 -0.85 -4.92 11.61
C GLU A 40 0.39 -4.82 10.71
N GLY A 41 0.52 -3.67 10.09
CA GLY A 41 1.71 -3.28 9.36
C GLY A 41 1.94 -1.78 9.50
N ASN A 42 3.11 -1.37 9.06
CA ASN A 42 3.49 0.03 8.95
C ASN A 42 4.36 0.21 7.72
N TRP A 43 4.34 1.40 7.14
CA TRP A 43 5.20 1.70 5.99
C TRP A 43 5.59 3.17 6.00
N THR A 44 6.79 3.45 5.51
CA THR A 44 7.26 4.83 5.39
C THR A 44 6.48 5.58 4.31
N VAL A 45 6.39 6.89 4.50
CA VAL A 45 5.88 7.87 3.56
C VAL A 45 6.87 9.04 3.50
N GLY A 46 6.95 9.68 2.34
CA GLY A 46 7.78 10.85 2.12
C GLY A 46 7.26 12.06 2.88
N ASN A 47 8.14 13.03 3.11
CA ASN A 47 7.76 14.30 3.71
C ASN A 47 7.17 15.24 2.65
N THR A 48 5.84 15.21 2.49
CA THR A 48 5.12 16.03 1.50
C THR A 48 3.81 16.56 2.08
N TYR A 49 3.20 17.57 1.44
CA TYR A 49 1.88 18.09 1.83
C TYR A 49 0.78 17.02 1.87
N ARG A 50 0.97 15.89 1.17
CA ARG A 50 0.00 14.77 1.18
C ARG A 50 -0.12 14.13 2.56
N ASN A 51 0.87 14.31 3.43
CA ASN A 51 0.81 13.82 4.80
C ASN A 51 -0.38 14.40 5.57
N ASP A 52 -0.73 15.66 5.31
CA ASP A 52 -1.89 16.32 5.92
C ASP A 52 -3.22 15.76 5.41
N LEU A 53 -3.20 15.12 4.24
CA LEU A 53 -4.36 14.49 3.62
C LEU A 53 -4.59 13.07 4.11
N ILE A 54 -3.61 12.37 4.69
CA ILE A 54 -3.79 10.99 5.14
C ILE A 54 -4.56 10.99 6.47
N LYS A 55 -5.58 10.13 6.57
CA LYS A 55 -6.40 9.96 7.78
C LYS A 55 -6.66 8.49 8.08
N LYS A 56 -6.94 8.23 9.36
CA LYS A 56 -7.45 6.95 9.84
C LYS A 56 -8.68 6.53 9.04
N GLY A 57 -8.71 5.27 8.62
CA GLY A 57 -9.78 4.68 7.84
C GLY A 57 -9.63 4.83 6.32
N ASP A 58 -8.66 5.62 5.83
CA ASP A 58 -8.34 5.65 4.41
C ASP A 58 -7.95 4.26 3.91
N LEU A 59 -8.38 3.90 2.71
CA LEU A 59 -7.94 2.66 2.09
C LEU A 59 -6.48 2.79 1.64
N MET A 60 -5.76 1.68 1.73
CA MET A 60 -4.37 1.60 1.28
C MET A 60 -4.11 0.30 0.53
N ALA A 61 -3.16 0.36 -0.39
CA ALA A 61 -2.57 -0.81 -1.03
C ALA A 61 -1.04 -0.70 -1.04
N LEU A 62 -0.36 -1.79 -0.71
CA LEU A 62 1.11 -1.85 -0.69
C LEU A 62 1.63 -2.34 -2.05
N TRP A 63 2.24 -1.43 -2.79
CA TRP A 63 2.91 -1.72 -4.05
C TRP A 63 4.38 -2.05 -3.83
N ILE A 64 4.83 -3.21 -4.32
CA ILE A 64 6.24 -3.59 -4.36
C ILE A 64 6.82 -3.30 -5.76
N THR A 65 7.93 -2.56 -5.82
CA THR A 65 8.61 -2.20 -7.08
C THR A 65 9.64 -3.23 -7.52
N GLY A 66 10.30 -2.96 -8.66
CA GLY A 66 11.46 -3.70 -9.13
C GLY A 66 11.12 -4.81 -10.14
N PRO A 67 12.11 -5.65 -10.49
CA PRO A 67 11.93 -6.72 -11.48
C PRO A 67 11.24 -7.97 -10.91
N HIS A 68 11.34 -8.21 -9.58
CA HIS A 68 10.84 -9.43 -8.97
C HIS A 68 9.44 -9.24 -8.35
N LYS A 69 8.43 -9.86 -8.95
CA LYS A 69 7.01 -9.80 -8.53
C LYS A 69 6.47 -8.37 -8.29
N PRO A 70 6.65 -7.41 -9.22
CA PRO A 70 6.12 -6.06 -9.04
C PRO A 70 4.59 -6.05 -9.08
N GLY A 71 3.97 -5.36 -8.12
CA GLY A 71 2.52 -5.36 -7.99
C GLY A 71 2.01 -4.98 -6.60
N ILE A 72 0.69 -5.11 -6.40
CA ILE A 72 0.03 -4.93 -5.11
C ILE A 72 0.06 -6.24 -4.32
N HIS A 73 0.71 -6.23 -3.16
CA HIS A 73 0.86 -7.41 -2.30
C HIS A 73 0.00 -7.39 -1.04
N GLU A 74 -0.38 -6.21 -0.58
CA GLU A 74 -1.28 -6.04 0.56
C GLU A 74 -2.35 -4.99 0.24
N ILE A 75 -3.53 -5.18 0.82
CA ILE A 75 -4.61 -4.19 0.80
C ILE A 75 -5.21 -4.06 2.20
N GLY A 76 -5.60 -2.85 2.56
CA GLY A 76 -6.06 -2.57 3.90
C GLY A 76 -6.57 -1.16 4.09
N TRP A 77 -6.44 -0.68 5.33
CA TRP A 77 -6.79 0.67 5.71
C TRP A 77 -5.80 1.23 6.74
N ILE A 78 -5.62 2.55 6.72
CA ILE A 78 -4.78 3.29 7.66
C ILE A 78 -5.42 3.26 9.06
N THR A 79 -4.64 2.93 10.09
CA THR A 79 -5.09 2.84 11.49
C THR A 79 -4.61 4.00 12.36
N SER A 80 -3.52 4.65 11.95
CA SER A 80 -2.99 5.89 12.54
C SER A 80 -3.85 7.12 12.17
N ASP A 81 -3.89 8.15 13.03
CA ASP A 81 -4.67 9.38 12.79
C ASP A 81 -4.06 10.30 11.71
N GLY A 82 -2.87 9.95 11.24
CA GLY A 82 -2.08 10.60 10.21
C GLY A 82 -0.64 10.05 10.26
N PRO A 83 0.28 10.58 9.43
CA PRO A 83 1.66 10.11 9.44
C PRO A 83 2.37 10.42 10.77
N ILE A 84 3.07 9.43 11.28
CA ILE A 84 3.84 9.47 12.53
C ILE A 84 5.29 9.72 12.16
N PHE A 85 5.94 10.67 12.84
CA PHE A 85 7.37 10.91 12.66
C PHE A 85 8.20 9.87 13.42
N TRP A 86 9.05 9.15 12.70
CA TRP A 86 9.94 8.12 13.21
C TRP A 86 11.38 8.62 13.21
N ALA A 87 11.82 9.13 14.36
CA ALA A 87 13.15 9.71 14.50
C ALA A 87 14.30 8.71 14.29
N GLN A 88 14.05 7.42 14.47
CA GLN A 88 15.06 6.36 14.33
C GLN A 88 15.02 5.64 12.98
N GLY A 89 14.16 6.10 12.06
CA GLY A 89 13.92 5.45 10.78
C GLY A 89 13.06 4.19 10.88
N PHE A 90 13.11 3.35 9.85
CA PHE A 90 12.25 2.19 9.63
C PHE A 90 13.02 0.87 9.80
N ASP A 91 12.30 -0.21 10.14
CA ASP A 91 12.79 -1.57 10.43
C ASP A 91 14.19 -1.90 9.86
N ARG A 92 15.18 -1.88 10.75
CA ARG A 92 16.59 -2.14 10.41
C ARG A 92 16.91 -3.62 10.22
N LYS A 93 16.06 -4.53 10.71
CA LYS A 93 16.34 -5.96 10.68
C LYS A 93 16.32 -6.52 9.27
N HIS A 94 15.41 -6.01 8.44
CA HIS A 94 15.22 -6.43 7.04
C HIS A 94 15.62 -5.34 6.04
N ALA A 95 16.36 -4.33 6.51
CA ALA A 95 16.91 -3.30 5.65
C ALA A 95 18.02 -3.88 4.75
N VAL A 96 17.86 -3.72 3.44
CA VAL A 96 18.91 -3.99 2.45
C VAL A 96 19.90 -2.83 2.41
N ASP A 97 19.41 -1.59 2.63
CA ASP A 97 20.22 -0.40 2.87
C ASP A 97 20.00 0.10 4.31
N PRO A 98 20.84 -0.33 5.28
CA PRO A 98 20.69 0.05 6.68
C PRO A 98 20.90 1.54 6.95
N GLN A 99 21.68 2.23 6.13
CA GLN A 99 21.92 3.67 6.30
C GLN A 99 20.66 4.45 5.95
N LYS A 100 20.04 4.11 4.81
CA LYS A 100 18.78 4.70 4.38
C LYS A 100 17.62 4.33 5.31
N ALA A 101 17.57 3.09 5.78
CA ALA A 101 16.55 2.65 6.74
C ALA A 101 16.65 3.39 8.09
N ALA A 102 17.85 3.78 8.53
CA ALA A 102 18.05 4.53 9.77
C ALA A 102 17.73 6.04 9.66
N GLN A 103 17.43 6.56 8.47
CA GLN A 103 17.10 7.98 8.31
C GLN A 103 15.74 8.31 8.92
N PRO A 104 15.60 9.44 9.65
CA PRO A 104 14.30 9.89 10.14
C PRO A 104 13.28 10.00 9.00
N THR A 105 12.07 9.52 9.25
CA THR A 105 11.05 9.43 8.20
C THR A 105 9.66 9.59 8.78
N TYR A 106 8.66 9.80 7.93
CA TYR A 106 7.26 9.67 8.32
C TYR A 106 6.79 8.27 7.97
N ALA A 107 5.85 7.73 8.74
CA ALA A 107 5.25 6.44 8.46
C ALA A 107 3.76 6.44 8.82
N VAL A 108 3.04 5.47 8.29
CA VAL A 108 1.64 5.23 8.66
C VAL A 108 1.51 3.81 9.18
N ASP A 109 0.74 3.65 10.24
CA ASP A 109 0.26 2.34 10.67
C ASP A 109 -1.00 1.98 9.87
N TYR A 110 -1.12 0.71 9.51
CA TYR A 110 -2.28 0.15 8.80
C TYR A 110 -2.62 -1.24 9.30
N ALA A 111 -3.84 -1.68 8.97
CA ALA A 111 -4.26 -3.06 9.07
C ALA A 111 -4.60 -3.58 7.67
N ALA A 112 -4.07 -4.74 7.31
CA ALA A 112 -4.16 -5.27 5.95
C ALA A 112 -4.34 -6.77 5.89
N ILE A 113 -4.80 -7.25 4.73
CA ILE A 113 -4.64 -8.64 4.32
C ILE A 113 -3.45 -8.73 3.38
N ARG A 114 -2.71 -9.85 3.47
CA ARG A 114 -1.70 -10.23 2.47
C ARG A 114 -2.37 -10.98 1.34
N LEU A 115 -1.97 -10.71 0.11
CA LEU A 115 -2.47 -11.40 -1.09
C LEU A 115 -1.63 -12.63 -1.43
N GLU A 116 -0.39 -12.70 -0.97
CA GLU A 116 0.52 -13.83 -1.19
C GLU A 116 0.67 -14.12 -2.70
N ASP A 117 0.44 -15.35 -3.15
CA ASP A 117 0.51 -15.70 -4.58
C ASP A 117 -0.67 -15.14 -5.40
N LEU A 118 -1.68 -14.54 -4.76
CA LEU A 118 -2.82 -13.86 -5.40
C LEU A 118 -2.61 -12.34 -5.58
N TYR A 119 -1.37 -11.86 -5.45
CA TYR A 119 -1.01 -10.46 -5.64
C TYR A 119 -1.47 -9.93 -7.01
N VAL A 120 -1.79 -8.64 -7.10
CA VAL A 120 -2.15 -8.00 -8.38
C VAL A 120 -0.86 -7.59 -9.07
N GLN A 121 -0.57 -8.21 -10.20
CA GLN A 121 0.67 -7.99 -10.93
C GLN A 121 0.65 -6.63 -11.63
N ARG A 122 1.83 -6.02 -11.78
CA ARG A 122 1.99 -4.79 -12.58
C ARG A 122 1.37 -4.91 -13.97
N GLY A 123 1.54 -6.04 -14.65
CA GLY A 123 1.02 -6.26 -15.99
C GLY A 123 -0.51 -6.19 -16.05
N GLU A 124 -1.19 -6.63 -14.99
CA GLU A 124 -2.65 -6.62 -14.90
C GLU A 124 -3.18 -5.20 -14.71
N MET A 125 -2.54 -4.41 -13.85
CA MET A 125 -2.88 -2.99 -13.71
C MET A 125 -2.58 -2.18 -14.98
N LEU A 126 -1.57 -2.56 -15.77
CA LEU A 126 -1.28 -1.91 -17.05
C LEU A 126 -2.27 -2.32 -18.15
N ALA A 127 -2.83 -3.53 -18.06
CA ALA A 127 -3.81 -4.04 -19.02
C ALA A 127 -5.23 -3.50 -18.74
N GLU A 128 -5.53 -3.11 -17.51
CA GLU A 128 -6.79 -2.46 -17.12
C GLU A 128 -6.81 -0.99 -17.58
N PRO A 129 -7.69 -0.60 -18.54
CA PRO A 129 -7.73 0.76 -19.06
C PRO A 129 -7.83 1.85 -18.00
N VAL A 130 -8.64 1.65 -16.96
CA VAL A 130 -8.82 2.64 -15.88
C VAL A 130 -7.53 2.84 -15.06
N LEU A 131 -6.74 1.79 -14.88
CA LEU A 131 -5.53 1.80 -14.04
C LEU A 131 -4.25 2.09 -14.82
N SER A 132 -4.24 1.88 -16.13
CA SER A 132 -3.05 1.94 -16.99
C SER A 132 -2.30 3.28 -16.92
N HIS A 133 -3.00 4.37 -16.58
CA HIS A 133 -2.46 5.72 -16.45
C HIS A 133 -2.49 6.29 -15.02
N CYS A 134 -2.77 5.46 -14.00
CA CYS A 134 -2.80 5.91 -12.61
C CYS A 134 -1.46 6.52 -12.16
N GLU A 135 -1.48 7.29 -11.06
CA GLU A 135 -0.30 8.04 -10.62
C GLU A 135 0.95 7.16 -10.45
N GLN A 136 0.75 5.92 -10.00
CA GLN A 136 1.81 4.94 -9.84
C GLN A 136 2.61 4.69 -11.13
N PHE A 137 1.99 4.79 -12.31
CA PHE A 137 2.65 4.58 -13.60
C PHE A 137 3.07 5.86 -14.31
N ARG A 138 2.25 6.92 -14.27
CA ARG A 138 2.58 8.20 -14.94
C ARG A 138 3.65 8.99 -14.19
N ALA A 139 3.83 8.75 -12.89
CA ALA A 139 4.72 9.52 -12.03
C ALA A 139 5.63 8.60 -11.20
N ARG A 140 6.33 7.65 -11.84
CA ARG A 140 7.14 6.61 -11.16
C ARG A 140 8.20 7.15 -10.21
N GLN A 141 8.71 8.35 -10.48
CA GLN A 141 9.72 9.06 -9.68
C GLN A 141 9.11 9.97 -8.61
N MET A 142 7.79 10.16 -8.60
CA MET A 142 7.12 10.97 -7.57
C MET A 142 7.01 10.25 -6.23
N SER A 143 6.67 11.07 -5.24
CA SER A 143 6.58 10.80 -3.82
C SER A 143 5.84 9.51 -3.47
N ASN A 144 6.39 8.81 -2.49
CA ASN A 144 5.64 7.89 -1.65
C ASN A 144 4.90 8.75 -0.61
N PRO A 145 3.57 8.67 -0.44
CA PRO A 145 2.68 7.80 -1.19
C PRO A 145 2.23 8.43 -2.51
N SER A 146 1.95 7.57 -3.49
CA SER A 146 1.07 7.89 -4.62
C SER A 146 -0.37 7.55 -4.23
N TYR A 147 -1.33 7.73 -5.14
CA TYR A 147 -2.74 7.43 -4.88
C TYR A 147 -3.41 6.85 -6.11
N LEU A 148 -4.55 6.20 -5.87
CA LEU A 148 -5.57 5.92 -6.87
C LEU A 148 -6.74 6.88 -6.67
N THR A 149 -7.32 7.37 -7.76
CA THR A 149 -8.62 8.07 -7.72
C THR A 149 -9.72 7.14 -7.21
N PRO A 150 -10.91 7.66 -6.85
CA PRO A 150 -12.05 6.80 -6.53
C PRO A 150 -12.35 5.78 -7.63
N GLU A 151 -12.39 6.18 -8.90
CA GLU A 151 -12.65 5.29 -10.03
C GLU A 151 -11.57 4.20 -10.17
N GLU A 152 -10.30 4.58 -10.08
CA GLU A 152 -9.16 3.65 -10.11
C GLU A 152 -9.21 2.66 -8.93
N ALA A 153 -9.62 3.10 -7.74
CA ALA A 153 -9.78 2.23 -6.59
C ALA A 153 -10.89 1.18 -6.79
N HIS A 154 -12.00 1.54 -7.44
CA HIS A 154 -13.05 0.58 -7.81
C HIS A 154 -12.51 -0.45 -8.83
N ALA A 155 -11.81 -0.01 -9.88
CA ALA A 155 -11.22 -0.92 -10.86
C ALA A 155 -10.22 -1.91 -10.22
N LEU A 156 -9.40 -1.46 -9.27
CA LEU A 156 -8.52 -2.36 -8.52
C LEU A 156 -9.33 -3.33 -7.64
N ALA A 157 -10.41 -2.88 -7.02
CA ALA A 157 -11.29 -3.75 -6.23
C ALA A 157 -11.94 -4.85 -7.11
N ASP A 158 -12.34 -4.53 -8.33
CA ASP A 158 -12.89 -5.49 -9.29
C ASP A 158 -11.85 -6.56 -9.67
N ILE A 159 -10.60 -6.16 -9.96
CA ILE A 159 -9.51 -7.11 -10.19
C ILE A 159 -9.32 -8.03 -8.98
N LEU A 160 -9.37 -7.49 -7.76
CA LEU A 160 -9.23 -8.26 -6.53
C LEU A 160 -10.39 -9.24 -6.31
N ALA A 161 -11.61 -8.85 -6.67
CA ALA A 161 -12.81 -9.69 -6.54
C ALA A 161 -12.75 -10.97 -7.40
N THR A 162 -11.96 -10.96 -8.48
CA THR A 162 -11.71 -12.18 -9.29
C THR A 162 -10.76 -13.17 -8.61
N ARG A 163 -10.05 -12.77 -7.55
CA ARG A 163 -8.97 -13.55 -6.91
C ARG A 163 -9.26 -13.97 -5.49
N ILE A 164 -9.94 -13.10 -4.74
CA ILE A 164 -10.24 -13.31 -3.33
C ILE A 164 -11.73 -13.20 -3.07
N THR A 165 -12.22 -13.98 -2.12
CA THR A 165 -13.66 -14.00 -1.80
C THR A 165 -14.14 -12.62 -1.31
N PRO A 166 -15.41 -12.26 -1.54
CA PRO A 166 -15.97 -11.02 -1.00
C PRO A 166 -15.84 -10.89 0.52
N THR A 167 -15.86 -12.02 1.24
CA THR A 167 -15.59 -12.06 2.68
C THR A 167 -14.16 -11.64 3.00
N ARG A 168 -13.16 -12.14 2.26
CA ARG A 168 -11.75 -11.76 2.44
C ARG A 168 -11.52 -10.30 2.06
N LEU A 169 -12.15 -9.80 1.00
CA LEU A 169 -12.11 -8.39 0.61
C LEU A 169 -12.77 -7.48 1.68
N GLY A 170 -13.86 -7.95 2.27
CA GLY A 170 -14.55 -7.27 3.39
C GLY A 170 -13.66 -7.12 4.63
N LYS A 171 -12.78 -8.09 4.90
CA LYS A 171 -11.80 -7.98 6.00
C LYS A 171 -10.82 -6.83 5.83
N ALA A 172 -10.53 -6.41 4.60
CA ALA A 172 -9.71 -5.25 4.28
C ALA A 172 -10.48 -3.93 4.23
N HIS A 173 -11.82 -3.95 4.37
CA HIS A 173 -12.74 -2.83 4.12
C HIS A 173 -12.85 -2.42 2.64
N TRP A 174 -12.39 -3.26 1.71
CA TRP A 174 -12.43 -3.00 0.27
C TRP A 174 -13.73 -3.45 -0.40
N LYS A 175 -14.53 -4.31 0.25
CA LYS A 175 -15.82 -4.77 -0.29
C LYS A 175 -16.77 -3.62 -0.65
N LYS A 176 -16.68 -2.48 0.05
CA LYS A 176 -17.49 -1.28 -0.22
C LYS A 176 -17.20 -0.64 -1.59
N LEU A 177 -16.07 -0.97 -2.21
CA LEU A 177 -15.69 -0.52 -3.55
C LEU A 177 -16.23 -1.44 -4.65
N LEU A 178 -16.77 -2.61 -4.30
CA LEU A 178 -17.55 -3.40 -5.24
C LEU A 178 -18.94 -2.77 -5.27
N VAL A 179 -19.25 -2.05 -6.33
CA VAL A 179 -20.61 -1.55 -6.53
C VAL A 179 -21.51 -2.77 -6.72
N SER A 180 -22.57 -2.85 -5.92
CA SER A 180 -23.67 -3.80 -6.05
C SER A 180 -24.53 -3.54 -7.28
#